data_AF-A0A8T8LH95-F1
#
_entry.id   AF-A0A8T8LH95-F1
#
_cell.length_a   1.000
_cell.length_b   1.000
_cell.length_c   1.000
_cell.angle_alpha   90.00
_cell.angle_beta   90.00
_cell.angle_gamma   90.00
#
_symmetry.space_group_name_H-M   'P 1'
#
loop_
_entity.id
_entity.type
_entity.pdbx_description
1 polymer ?
#
loop_
_entity_poly.entity_id
_entity_poly.type
_entity_poly.pdbx_seq_one_letter_code
_entity_poly.pdbx_strand_id
1 'polypeptide(L)' 'MLDEIVELVFDVILELVPTIILKILLLLAGLVAVAVGVPLLADSPLLGGALTVLGAVVVLGVIASWAL' A
#
# COMPACT_ATOMS: atom_id res chain seq x y z
N MET A 1 -36.50 -4.08 -6.38
CA MET A 1 -36.22 -2.72 -6.93
C MET A 1 -35.34 -1.90 -5.98
N LEU A 2 -35.80 -1.48 -4.79
CA LEU A 2 -34.88 -0.83 -3.83
C LEU A 2 -33.88 -1.83 -3.21
N ASP A 3 -34.26 -3.11 -3.01
CA ASP A 3 -33.33 -4.12 -2.51
C ASP A 3 -32.23 -4.50 -3.54
N GLU A 4 -32.57 -4.63 -4.83
CA GLU A 4 -31.57 -4.83 -5.90
C GLU A 4 -30.54 -3.70 -5.98
N ILE A 5 -30.95 -2.44 -5.77
CA ILE A 5 -30.02 -1.30 -5.76
C ILE A 5 -29.12 -1.36 -4.51
N VAL A 6 -29.67 -1.72 -3.36
CA VAL A 6 -28.90 -1.85 -2.11
C VAL A 6 -27.91 -3.00 -2.19
N GLU A 7 -28.30 -4.14 -2.77
CA GLU A 7 -27.46 -5.32 -2.99
C GLU A 7 -26.29 -5.01 -3.93
N LEU A 8 -26.57 -4.33 -5.05
CA LEU A 8 -25.54 -3.89 -5.99
C LEU A 8 -24.51 -2.94 -5.33
N VAL A 9 -24.97 -1.98 -4.52
CA VAL A 9 -24.08 -1.07 -3.80
C VAL A 9 -23.24 -1.83 -2.77
N PHE A 10 -23.82 -2.80 -2.07
CA PHE A 10 -23.11 -3.61 -1.09
C PHE A 10 -22.03 -4.47 -1.73
N ASP A 11 -22.30 -5.11 -2.87
CA ASP A 11 -21.31 -5.91 -3.60
C ASP A 11 -20.13 -5.06 -4.07
N VAL A 12 -20.41 -3.89 -4.67
CA VAL A 12 -19.35 -2.97 -5.10
C VAL A 12 -18.51 -2.49 -3.91
N ILE A 13 -19.13 -2.15 -2.77
CA ILE A 13 -18.40 -1.73 -1.57
C ILE A 13 -17.58 -2.89 -1.00
N LEU A 14 -18.17 -4.09 -0.89
CA LEU A 14 -17.49 -5.26 -0.33
C LEU A 14 -16.35 -5.78 -1.19
N GLU A 15 -16.35 -5.50 -2.50
CA GLU A 15 -15.24 -5.82 -3.40
C GLU A 15 -14.16 -4.71 -3.40
N LEU A 16 -14.58 -3.45 -3.30
CA LEU A 16 -13.68 -2.30 -3.28
C LEU A 16 -12.95 -2.15 -1.94
N VAL A 17 -13.62 -2.40 -0.82
CA VAL A 17 -13.06 -2.26 0.54
C VAL A 17 -11.83 -3.15 0.76
N PRO A 18 -11.83 -4.46 0.43
CA PRO A 18 -10.64 -5.31 0.51
C PRO A 18 -9.48 -4.76 -0.31
N THR A 19 -9.78 -4.26 -1.51
CA THR A 19 -8.76 -3.68 -2.41
C THR A 19 -8.14 -2.41 -1.82
N ILE A 20 -8.97 -1.51 -1.27
CA ILE A 20 -8.50 -0.28 -0.62
C ILE A 20 -7.70 -0.60 0.64
N ILE A 21 -8.19 -1.49 1.49
CA ILE A 21 -7.51 -1.89 2.73
C ILE A 21 -6.12 -2.47 2.42
N LEU A 22 -6.03 -3.37 1.43
CA LEU A 22 -4.73 -3.92 1.01
C LEU A 22 -3.76 -2.85 0.52
N LYS A 23 -4.24 -1.87 -0.26
CA LYS A 23 -3.42 -0.73 -0.69
C LYS A 23 -2.94 0.11 0.50
N ILE A 24 -3.79 0.38 1.48
CA ILE A 24 -3.40 1.09 2.72
C ILE A 24 -2.35 0.30 3.50
N LEU A 25 -2.55 -1.01 3.67
CA LEU A 25 -1.59 -1.88 4.37
C LEU A 25 -0.24 -1.91 3.65
N LEU A 26 -0.24 -2.00 2.31
CA LEU A 26 0.98 -1.93 1.50
C LEU A 26 1.67 -0.58 1.63
N LEU A 27 0.91 0.53 1.65
CA LEU A 27 1.46 1.87 1.86
C LEU A 27 2.18 1.95 3.21
N LEU A 28 1.53 1.50 4.28
CA LEU A 28 2.11 1.49 5.63
C LEU A 28 3.34 0.60 5.70
N ALA A 29 3.30 -0.60 5.11
CA ALA A 29 4.44 -1.50 5.04
C ALA A 29 5.62 -0.87 4.28
N GLY A 30 5.36 -0.20 3.16
CA GLY A 30 6.38 0.53 2.41
C GLY A 30 6.99 1.69 3.19
N LEU A 31 6.17 2.46 3.90
CA LEU A 31 6.63 3.54 4.78
C LEU A 31 7.50 3.01 5.93
N VAL A 32 7.10 1.90 6.57
CA VAL A 32 7.90 1.24 7.61
C VAL A 32 9.22 0.72 7.03
N ALA A 33 9.20 0.13 5.84
CA ALA A 33 10.42 -0.34 5.17
C ALA A 33 11.41 0.80 4.89
N VAL A 34 10.92 1.98 4.48
CA VAL A 34 11.76 3.19 4.36
C VAL A 34 12.26 3.66 5.72
N ALA A 35 11.37 3.75 6.71
CA ALA A 35 11.71 4.23 8.05
C ALA A 35 12.76 3.36 8.75
N VAL A 36 12.74 2.05 8.51
CA VAL A 36 13.74 1.08 9.01
C VAL A 36 14.97 1.05 8.12
N GLY A 37 14.80 1.13 6.80
CA GLY A 37 15.88 1.08 5.82
C GLY A 37 16.84 2.24 5.94
N VAL A 38 16.33 3.47 6.10
CA VAL A 38 17.16 4.69 6.12
C VAL A 38 18.22 4.66 7.24
N PRO A 39 17.89 4.39 8.51
CA PRO A 39 18.88 4.23 9.57
C PRO A 39 19.90 3.12 9.29
N LEU A 40 19.46 2.01 8.71
CA LEU A 40 20.32 0.86 8.41
C LEU A 40 21.38 1.16 7.35
N LEU A 41 21.30 2.26 6.59
CA LEU A 41 22.37 2.64 5.66
C LEU A 41 23.71 2.87 6.36
N ALA A 42 23.70 3.29 7.64
CA ALA A 42 24.91 3.54 8.41
C ALA A 42 25.65 2.24 8.77
N ASP A 43 24.92 1.19 9.13
CA ASP A 43 25.47 -0.08 9.60
C ASP A 43 25.60 -1.13 8.50
N SER A 44 24.68 -1.13 7.53
CA SER A 44 24.65 -2.05 6.40
C SER A 44 24.11 -1.35 5.15
N PRO A 45 24.97 -0.69 4.37
CA PRO A 45 24.57 0.10 3.21
C PRO A 45 23.75 -0.70 2.19
N LEU A 46 24.11 -1.98 1.97
CA LEU A 46 23.42 -2.83 1.01
C LEU A 46 22.01 -3.21 1.49
N LEU A 47 21.86 -3.67 2.73
CA LEU A 47 20.54 -4.04 3.27
C LEU A 47 19.66 -2.82 3.48
N GLY A 48 20.19 -1.76 4.11
CA GLY A 48 19.47 -0.52 4.32
C GLY A 48 19.06 0.15 3.01
N GLY A 49 19.97 0.19 2.03
CA GLY A 49 19.68 0.69 0.69
C GLY A 49 18.60 -0.12 -0.01
N ALA A 50 18.69 -1.46 0.00
CA ALA A 50 17.69 -2.33 -0.59
C ALA A 50 16.31 -2.14 0.06
N LEU A 51 16.23 -2.13 1.40
CA LEU A 51 14.98 -1.90 2.14
C LEU A 51 14.37 -0.53 1.81
N THR A 52 15.20 0.51 1.74
CA THR A 52 14.76 1.87 1.44
C THR A 52 14.19 1.96 0.02
N VAL A 53 14.90 1.41 -0.97
CA VAL A 53 14.45 1.43 -2.37
C VAL A 53 13.18 0.60 -2.54
N LEU A 54 13.11 -0.61 -1.97
CA LEU A 54 11.92 -1.45 -2.06
C LEU A 54 10.72 -0.78 -1.37
N GLY A 55 10.92 -0.21 -0.18
CA GLY A 55 9.88 0.53 0.53
C GLY A 55 9.37 1.72 -0.29
N ALA A 56 10.28 2.49 -0.90
CA ALA A 56 9.91 3.62 -1.76
C ALA A 56 9.14 3.17 -3.01
N VAL A 57 9.57 2.08 -3.66
CA VAL A 57 8.87 1.50 -4.82
C VAL A 57 7.45 1.08 -4.45
N VAL A 58 7.26 0.44 -3.29
CA VAL A 58 5.93 0.06 -2.81
C VAL A 58 5.07 1.29 -2.55
N VAL A 59 5.60 2.31 -1.85
CA VAL A 59 4.86 3.55 -1.57
C VAL A 59 4.44 4.25 -2.86
N LEU A 60 5.38 4.45 -3.78
CA LEU A 60 5.10 5.10 -5.05
C LEU A 60 4.15 4.27 -5.92
N GLY A 61 4.29 2.95 -5.92
CA GLY A 61 3.40 2.04 -6.63
C GLY A 61 1.97 2.11 -6.10
N VAL A 62 1.76 2.16 -4.79
CA VAL A 62 0.44 2.33 -4.19
C VAL A 62 -0.16 3.69 -4.54
N ILE A 63 0.61 4.78 -4.39
CA ILE A 63 0.16 6.13 -4.74
C ILE A 63 -0.23 6.20 -6.22
N ALA A 64 0.61 5.67 -7.12
CA ALA A 64 0.32 5.61 -8.54
C ALA A 64 -0.95 4.81 -8.84
N SER A 65 -1.17 3.69 -8.13
CA SER A 65 -2.37 2.86 -8.29
C SER A 65 -3.68 3.50 -7.83
N TRP A 66 -3.61 4.65 -7.14
CA TRP A 66 -4.79 5.47 -6.82
C TRP A 66 -4.94 6.66 -7.76
N ALA A 67 -3.86 7.11 -8.40
CA ALA A 67 -3.85 8.24 -9.32
C ALA A 67 -4.22 7.85 -10.77
N LEU A 68 -4.00 6.58 -11.14
CA LEU A 68 -4.33 5.98 -12.44
C LEU A 68 -5.62 5.17 -12.35
#